data_AF-A0A8S9TA53-F1
#
_entry.id   AF-A0A8S9TA53-F1
#
_cell.length_a   1.000
_cell.length_b   1.000
_cell.length_c   1.000
_cell.angle_alpha   90.00
_cell.angle_beta   90.00
_cell.angle_gamma   90.00
#
_symmetry.space_group_name_H-M   'P 1'
#
loop_
_entity.id
_entity.type
_entity.pdbx_description
1 polymer ?
#
loop_
_entity_poly.entity_id
_entity_poly.type
_entity_poly.pdbx_seq_one_letter_code
_entity_poly.pdbx_strand_id
1 'polypeptide(L)'
;MFLKILLFPVMGPLEGITWIGEQLLERASAELDEKENLHKRLLALQLAFDIGEISEEEFEIQEEELLLQIQAMEEEAAEAEL
;
A
#
# COMPACT_ATOMS: atom_id res chain seq x y z
N MET A 1 28.26 15.63 -14.03
CA MET A 1 27.05 14.95 -14.54
C MET A 1 27.37 13.46 -14.78
N PHE A 2 27.50 12.66 -13.72
CA PHE A 2 27.83 11.22 -13.81
C PHE A 2 27.17 10.35 -12.72
N LEU A 3 26.73 10.94 -11.59
CA LEU A 3 26.05 10.22 -10.51
C LEU A 3 24.70 9.59 -10.94
N LYS A 4 24.05 10.20 -11.94
CA LYS A 4 22.69 9.82 -12.40
C LYS A 4 22.64 8.48 -13.14
N ILE A 5 23.78 7.96 -13.61
CA ILE A 5 23.86 6.69 -14.36
C ILE A 5 24.02 5.49 -13.42
N LEU A 6 24.56 5.68 -12.21
CA LEU A 6 24.77 4.59 -11.24
C LEU A 6 23.49 4.16 -10.51
N LEU A 7 22.46 5.01 -10.48
CA LEU A 7 21.16 4.71 -9.85
C LEU A 7 20.17 4.06 -10.84
N PHE A 8 20.48 4.05 -12.14
CA PHE A 8 19.58 3.55 -13.18
C PHE A 8 19.27 2.04 -13.12
N PRO A 9 20.19 1.12 -12.73
CA PRO A 9 19.85 -0.31 -12.66
C PRO A 9 19.06 -0.70 -11.40
N VAL A 10 18.83 0.23 -10.46
CA VAL A 10 18.11 -0.03 -9.20
C VAL A 10 16.62 0.33 -9.31
N MET A 11 16.23 1.31 -10.14
CA MET A 11 14.81 1.66 -10.28
C MET A 11 13.98 0.65 -11.10
N GLY A 12 14.62 -0.13 -11.98
CA GLY A 12 13.95 -1.21 -12.72
C GLY A 12 13.38 -2.35 -11.86
N PRO A 13 14.11 -2.86 -10.83
CA PRO A 13 13.55 -3.85 -9.91
C PRO A 13 12.59 -3.26 -8.85
N LEU A 14 12.55 -1.95 -8.61
CA LEU A 14 11.60 -1.34 -7.67
C LEU A 14 10.16 -1.39 -8.20
N GLU A 15 9.96 -1.14 -9.49
CA GLU A 15 8.65 -1.36 -10.17
C GLU A 15 8.25 -2.85 -10.19
N GLY A 16 9.20 -3.77 -10.05
CA GLY A 16 8.93 -5.20 -9.97
C GLY A 16 8.44 -5.67 -8.60
N ILE A 17 8.82 -4.99 -7.51
CA ILE A 17 8.40 -5.32 -6.14
C ILE A 17 6.97 -4.82 -5.88
N THR A 18 6.60 -3.64 -6.40
CA THR A 18 5.23 -3.13 -6.32
C THR A 18 4.24 -4.08 -7.01
N TRP A 19 4.58 -4.59 -8.20
CA TRP A 19 3.77 -5.59 -8.91
C TRP A 19 3.59 -6.91 -8.12
N ILE A 20 4.63 -7.36 -7.41
CA ILE A 20 4.56 -8.56 -6.57
C ILE A 20 3.71 -8.31 -5.30
N GLY A 21 3.81 -7.12 -4.71
CA GLY A 21 2.98 -6.70 -3.58
C GLY A 21 1.50 -6.65 -3.94
N GLU A 22 1.16 -6.05 -5.08
CA GLU A 22 -0.20 -6.02 -5.64
C GLU A 22 -0.77 -7.45 -5.81
N GLN A 23 0.03 -8.35 -6.39
CA GLN A 23 -0.39 -9.73 -6.69
C GLN A 23 -0.50 -10.64 -5.45
N LEU A 24 0.26 -10.36 -4.40
CA LEU A 24 0.19 -11.10 -3.13
C LEU A 24 -1.04 -10.67 -2.32
N LEU A 25 -1.35 -9.37 -2.32
CA LEU A 25 -2.57 -8.83 -1.72
C LEU A 25 -3.83 -9.33 -2.43
N GLU A 26 -3.83 -9.39 -3.76
CA GLU A 26 -4.98 -9.85 -4.55
C GLU A 26 -5.45 -11.26 -4.17
N ARG A 27 -4.53 -12.18 -3.86
CA ARG A 27 -4.86 -13.59 -3.56
C ARG A 27 -5.23 -13.85 -2.10
N ALA A 28 -4.74 -13.04 -1.17
CA ALA A 28 -5.14 -13.13 0.25
C ALA A 28 -6.53 -12.50 0.51
N SER A 29 -7.01 -11.67 -0.43
CA SER A 29 -8.23 -10.86 -0.30
C SER A 29 -9.53 -11.58 -0.63
N ALA A 30 -9.49 -12.74 -1.27
CA ALA A 30 -10.66 -13.30 -1.96
C ALA A 30 -11.83 -13.76 -1.04
N GLU A 31 -11.64 -13.83 0.28
CA GLU A 31 -12.68 -14.31 1.22
C GLU A 31 -12.83 -13.48 2.52
N LEU A 32 -12.24 -12.29 2.64
CA LEU A 32 -12.27 -11.49 3.87
C LEU A 32 -13.01 -10.16 3.67
N ASP A 33 -13.70 -9.72 4.72
CA ASP A 33 -14.42 -8.44 4.80
C ASP A 33 -13.58 -7.28 4.23
N GLU A 34 -14.19 -6.46 3.37
CA GLU A 34 -13.49 -5.39 2.64
C GLU A 34 -12.80 -4.40 3.59
N LYS A 35 -13.36 -4.13 4.77
CA LYS A 35 -12.75 -3.26 5.79
C LYS A 35 -11.57 -3.93 6.45
N GLU A 36 -11.70 -5.21 6.81
CA GLU A 36 -10.60 -5.99 7.37
C GLU A 36 -9.42 -6.08 6.38
N ASN A 37 -9.72 -6.07 5.08
CA ASN A 37 -8.72 -6.03 4.01
C ASN A 37 -7.89 -4.75 4.03
N LEU A 38 -8.53 -3.58 4.09
CA LEU A 38 -7.85 -2.29 4.11
C LEU A 38 -6.95 -2.13 5.34
N HIS A 39 -7.40 -2.55 6.53
CA HIS A 39 -6.55 -2.52 7.72
C HIS A 39 -5.33 -3.46 7.61
N LYS A 40 -5.47 -4.62 6.96
CA LYS A 40 -4.33 -5.52 6.70
C LYS A 40 -3.35 -4.91 5.70
N ARG A 41 -3.84 -4.20 4.68
CA ARG A 41 -3.01 -3.45 3.72
C ARG A 41 -2.19 -2.39 4.42
N LEU A 42 -2.81 -1.61 5.31
CA LEU A 42 -2.13 -0.58 6.09
C LEU A 42 -1.02 -1.15 6.97
N LEU A 43 -1.28 -2.29 7.64
CA LEU A 43 -0.28 -3.00 8.44
C LEU A 43 0.90 -3.52 7.59
N ALA A 44 0.63 -4.04 6.40
CA ALA A 44 1.66 -4.49 5.48
C ALA A 44 2.52 -3.31 4.98
N LEU A 45 1.88 -2.18 4.68
CA LEU A 45 2.56 -0.95 4.27
C LEU A 45 3.49 -0.42 5.38
N GLN A 46 3.02 -0.41 6.64
CA GLN A 46 3.84 -0.05 7.80
C GLN A 46 5.08 -0.95 7.94
N LEU A 47 4.89 -2.26 7.81
CA LEU A 47 6.00 -3.21 7.91
C LEU A 47 7.04 -2.97 6.80
N ALA A 48 6.59 -2.73 5.57
CA ALA A 48 7.47 -2.43 4.43
C ALA A 48 8.29 -1.16 4.67
N PHE A 49 7.68 -0.12 5.26
CA PHE A 49 8.40 1.08 5.67
C PHE A 49 9.41 0.80 6.80
N ASP A 50 8.99 0.08 7.85
CA ASP A 50 9.82 -0.21 9.02
C ASP A 50 11.09 -1.00 8.66
N ILE A 51 11.02 -1.89 7.66
CA ILE A 51 12.18 -2.66 7.16
C ILE A 51 12.97 -1.93 6.06
N GLY A 52 12.54 -0.74 5.66
CA GLY A 52 13.19 0.10 4.66
C GLY A 52 13.00 -0.37 3.22
N GLU A 53 11.95 -1.14 2.93
CA GLU A 53 11.59 -1.55 1.56
C GLU A 53 11.01 -0.38 0.74
N ILE A 54 10.34 0.56 1.40
CA ILE A 54 9.78 1.78 0.77
C ILE A 54 10.32 3.05 1.44
N SER A 55 10.30 4.16 0.71
CA SER A 55 10.65 5.48 1.25
C SER A 55 9.50 6.06 2.10
N GLU A 56 9.83 7.04 2.94
CA GLU A 56 8.85 7.82 3.72
C GLU A 56 7.82 8.51 2.80
N GLU A 57 8.26 9.12 1.70
CA GLU A 57 7.36 9.77 0.73
C GLU A 57 6.39 8.76 0.08
N GLU A 58 6.85 7.55 -0.23
CA GLU A 58 6.00 6.49 -0.79
C GLU A 58 5.01 5.96 0.25
N PHE A 59 5.48 5.80 1.50
CA PHE A 59 4.65 5.41 2.63
C PHE A 59 3.52 6.42 2.88
N GLU A 60 3.84 7.71 2.95
CA GLU A 60 2.85 8.78 3.22
C GLU A 60 1.75 8.83 2.15
N ILE A 61 2.12 8.74 0.87
CA ILE A 61 1.15 8.76 -0.24
C ILE A 61 0.19 7.57 -0.15
N GLN A 62 0.73 6.37 0.03
CA GLN A 62 -0.09 5.15 0.10
C GLN A 62 -0.90 5.06 1.40
N GLU A 63 -0.35 5.55 2.52
CA GLU A 63 -1.04 5.60 3.80
C GLU A 63 -2.28 6.52 3.71
N GLU A 64 -2.13 7.72 3.16
CA GLU A 64 -3.23 8.66 2.99
C GLU A 64 -4.35 8.06 2.11
N GLU A 65 -4.00 7.41 1.00
CA GLU A 65 -4.97 6.76 0.12
C GLU A 65 -5.77 5.67 0.85
N LEU A 66 -5.09 4.80 1.62
CA LEU A 66 -5.74 3.73 2.39
C LEU A 66 -6.64 4.29 3.49
N LEU A 67 -6.21 5.33 4.19
CA LEU A 67 -7.00 5.96 5.25
C LEU A 67 -8.27 6.61 4.70
N LEU A 68 -8.20 7.25 3.53
CA LEU A 68 -9.37 7.81 2.85
C LEU A 68 -10.38 6.72 2.46
N GLN A 69 -9.91 5.58 1.98
CA GLN A 69 -10.79 4.44 1.66
C GLN A 69 -11.48 3.89 2.91
N ILE A 70 -10.75 3.74 4.02
CA ILE A 70 -11.32 3.29 5.30
C ILE A 70 -12.40 4.27 5.76
N GLN A 71 -12.12 5.57 5.71
CA GLN A 71 -13.07 6.60 6.12
C GLN A 71 -14.35 6.54 5.28
N ALA A 72 -14.23 6.46 3.95
CA ALA A 72 -15.39 6.36 3.07
C ALA A 72 -16.27 5.13 3.40
N MET A 73 -15.65 3.98 3.64
CA MET A 73 -16.39 2.78 4.04
C MET A 73 -17.07 2.92 5.41
N GLU A 74 -16.43 3.57 6.37
CA GLU A 74 -17.00 3.82 7.69
C GLU A 74 -18.19 4.78 7.63
N GLU A 75 -18.11 5.81 6.80
CA GLU A 75 -19.22 6.74 6.54
C GLU A 75 -20.40 6.02 5.88
N GLU A 76 -20.14 5.21 4.84
CA GLU A 76 -21.18 4.41 4.19
C GLU A 76 -21.86 3.42 5.15
N ALA A 77 -21.08 2.76 5.99
CA ALA A 77 -21.62 1.85 7.00
C ALA A 77 -22.47 2.59 8.04
N ALA A 78 -22.03 3.76 8.49
CA ALA A 78 -22.77 4.59 9.45
C ALA A 78 -24.08 5.13 8.85
N GLU A 79 -24.09 5.50 7.57
CA GLU A 79 -25.31 5.92 6.86
C GLU A 79 -26.29 4.77 6.64
N ALA A 80 -25.80 3.55 6.37
CA ALA A 80 -26.65 2.38 6.17
C ALA A 80 -27.36 1.92 7.46
N GLU A 81 -26.87 2.31 8.64
CA GLU A 81 -27.46 1.98 9.94
C GLU A 81 -28.55 2.96 10.42
N LEU A 82 -28.80 4.07 9.71
CA LEU A 82 -29.81 5.10 10.02
C LEU A 82 -31.18 4.87 9.35
#